data_AF-A0A8T5LJM4-F1
#
_entry.id   AF-A0A8T5LJM4-F1
#
_cell.length_a   1.000
_cell.length_b   1.000
_cell.length_c   1.000
_cell.angle_alpha   90.00
_cell.angle_beta   90.00
_cell.angle_gamma   90.00
#
_symmetry.space_group_name_H-M   'P 1'
#
loop_
_entity.id
_entity.type
_entity.pdbx_description
1 polymer ?
#
loop_
_entity_poly.entity_id
_entity_poly.type
_entity_poly.pdbx_seq_one_letter_code
_entity_poly.pdbx_strand_id
1 'polypeptide(L)' 'MIIVTGGAGFIGSCIVKGLNDLGISNIIIVDELGTDEKWKNLVNLKYKDFIHKNNFLE' A
#
# COMPACT_ATOMS: atom_id res chain seq x y z
N MET A 1 -8.87 7.29 -8.08
CA MET A 1 -7.55 6.69 -7.82
C MET A 1 -7.12 7.16 -6.44
N ILE A 2 -6.80 6.25 -5.53
CA ILE A 2 -6.35 6.58 -4.17
C ILE A 2 -4.87 6.24 -4.04
N ILE A 3 -4.10 7.12 -3.42
CA ILE A 3 -2.68 6.89 -3.14
C ILE A 3 -2.52 6.77 -1.62
N VAL A 4 -1.85 5.71 -1.17
CA VAL A 4 -1.55 5.49 0.24
C VAL A 4 -0.03 5.45 0.42
N THR A 5 0.53 6.55 0.92
CA THR A 5 1.93 6.62 1.33
C THR A 5 2.12 5.90 2.66
N GLY A 6 3.20 5.12 2.81
CA GLY A 6 3.37 4.26 3.99
C GLY A 6 2.38 3.09 4.04
N GLY A 7 1.84 2.68 2.89
CA GLY A 7 0.78 1.67 2.78
C GLY A 7 1.20 0.24 3.15
N ALA A 8 2.49 -0.07 3.22
CA ALA A 8 3.01 -1.33 3.75
C ALA A 8 3.27 -1.26 5.27
N GLY A 9 3.21 -0.08 5.87
CA GLY A 9 3.26 0.11 7.32
C GLY A 9 1.98 -0.38 8.02
N PHE A 10 2.02 -0.40 9.36
CA PHE A 10 0.91 -0.91 10.19
C PHE A 10 -0.41 -0.17 9.95
N ILE A 11 -0.39 1.17 10.01
CA ILE A 11 -1.61 1.99 9.82
C ILE A 11 -2.00 2.00 8.34
N GLY A 12 -1.03 2.11 7.44
CA GLY A 12 -1.28 2.17 6.00
C GLY A 12 -1.98 0.93 5.47
N SER A 13 -1.55 -0.26 5.91
CA SER A 13 -2.19 -1.52 5.51
C SER A 13 -3.61 -1.66 6.04
N CYS A 14 -3.90 -1.18 7.26
CA CYS A 14 -5.26 -1.10 7.79
C CYS A 14 -6.15 -0.16 6.97
N ILE A 15 -5.63 0.97 6.50
CA ILE A 15 -6.36 1.89 5.61
C ILE A 15 -6.68 1.21 4.28
N VAL A 16 -5.69 0.57 3.65
CA VAL A 16 -5.89 -0.17 2.40
C VAL A 16 -6.91 -1.29 2.58
N LYS A 17 -6.86 -2.01 3.71
CA LYS A 17 -7.84 -3.04 4.06
C LYS A 17 -9.25 -2.47 4.18
N GLY A 18 -9.42 -1.36 4.90
CA GLY A 18 -10.72 -0.69 5.02
C GLY A 18 -11.26 -0.22 3.66
N LEU A 19 -10.39 0.30 2.78
CA LEU A 19 -10.77 0.64 1.41
C LEU A 19 -11.20 -0.60 0.61
N ASN A 20 -10.50 -1.72 0.75
CA ASN A 20 -10.89 -2.97 0.09
C ASN A 20 -12.25 -3.48 0.57
N ASP A 21 -12.54 -3.35 1.86
CA ASP A 21 -13.84 -3.74 2.44
C ASP A 21 -14.99 -2.86 1.92
N LEU A 22 -14.69 -1.62 1.50
CA LEU A 22 -15.59 -0.74 0.77
C LEU A 22 -15.67 -1.02 -0.74
N GLY A 23 -15.02 -2.07 -1.22
CA GLY A 23 -14.96 -2.43 -2.65
C GLY A 23 -13.97 -1.60 -3.48
N ILE A 24 -13.12 -0.79 -2.84
CA ILE A 24 -12.14 0.06 -3.51
C ILE A 24 -10.82 -0.69 -3.60
N SER A 25 -10.37 -0.96 -4.83
CA SER A 25 -9.09 -1.64 -5.13
C SER A 25 -8.17 -0.85 -6.06
N ASN A 26 -8.65 0.25 -6.65
CA ASN A 26 -7.85 1.15 -7.49
C ASN A 26 -6.96 2.06 -6.61
N ILE A 27 -6.03 1.42 -5.91
CA ILE A 27 -5.14 1.98 -4.89
C ILE A 27 -3.70 1.83 -5.37
N ILE A 28 -2.91 2.89 -5.28
CA ILE A 28 -1.46 2.86 -5.45
C ILE A 28 -0.83 2.97 -4.06
N ILE A 29 0.00 2.00 -3.71
CA ILE A 29 0.76 2.03 -2.47
C ILE A 29 2.12 2.66 -2.77
N VAL A 30 2.53 3.64 -1.96
CA VAL A 30 3.87 4.24 -2.05
C VAL A 30 4.60 3.94 -0.75
N ASP A 31 5.63 3.11 -0.80
CA ASP A 31 6.40 2.73 0.39
C ASP A 31 7.83 2.30 0.02
N GLU A 32 8.61 1.94 1.03
CA GLU A 32 9.91 1.27 0.90
C GLU A 32 9.82 -0.09 1.58
N LEU A 33 9.92 -1.15 0.78
CA LEU A 33 10.07 -2.52 1.27
C LEU A 33 11.58 -2.76 1.44
N GLY A 34 12.06 -2.71 2.68
CA GLY A 34 13.45 -2.98 3.01
C GLY A 34 13.70 -4.47 3.25
N THR A 35 14.63 -4.79 4.15
CA THR A 35 14.82 -6.15 4.68
C THR A 35 13.79 -6.52 5.76
N ASP A 36 12.76 -5.72 5.94
CA ASP A 36 11.76 -5.87 6.98
C ASP A 36 10.58 -6.76 6.52
N GLU A 37 9.82 -7.25 7.49
CA GLU A 37 8.65 -8.08 7.21
C GLU A 37 7.41 -7.26 6.80
N LYS A 38 7.56 -5.97 6.47
CA LYS A 38 6.43 -5.08 6.11
C LYS A 38 5.66 -5.56 4.89
N TRP A 39 6.32 -6.25 3.97
CA TRP A 39 5.68 -6.85 2.81
C TRP A 39 4.54 -7.81 3.21
N LYS A 40 4.61 -8.44 4.40
CA LYS A 40 3.55 -9.32 4.92
C LYS A 40 2.25 -8.57 5.16
N ASN A 41 2.31 -7.28 5.46
CA ASN A 41 1.11 -6.45 5.65
C ASN A 41 0.35 -6.22 4.34
N LEU A 42 0.99 -6.42 3.18
CA LEU A 42 0.37 -6.31 1.87
C LEU A 42 -0.30 -7.61 1.41
N VAL A 43 -0.04 -8.72 2.10
CA VAL A 43 -0.62 -10.02 1.78
C VAL A 43 -2.14 -9.94 1.95
N ASN A 44 -2.88 -10.47 0.97
CA ASN A 44 -4.34 -10.44 0.90
C ASN A 44 -4.99 -9.05 0.75
N LEU A 45 -4.21 -8.00 0.49
CA LEU A 45 -4.75 -6.70 0.09
C LEU A 45 -4.91 -6.62 -1.44
N LYS A 46 -5.94 -5.89 -1.89
CA LYS A 46 -6.23 -5.60 -3.29
C LYS A 46 -5.80 -4.17 -3.60
N TYR A 47 -4.72 -4.02 -4.34
CA TYR A 47 -4.21 -2.73 -4.80
C TYR A 47 -3.79 -2.86 -6.27
N LYS A 48 -3.77 -1.74 -6.98
CA LYS A 48 -3.43 -1.68 -8.39
C LYS A 48 -1.92 -1.78 -8.61
N ASP A 49 -1.15 -1.08 -7.79
CA ASP A 49 0.31 -1.03 -7.93
C ASP A 49 1.01 -0.65 -6.62
N PHE A 50 2.30 -0.97 -6.56
CA PHE A 50 3.22 -0.59 -5.50
C PHE A 50 4.40 0.19 -6.12
N ILE A 51 4.61 1.42 -5.67
CA ILE A 51 5.67 2.29 -6.14
C ILE A 51 6.67 2.51 -5.00
N HIS A 52 7.95 2.29 -5.29
CA HIS A 52 9.00 2.62 -4.33
C HIS A 52 9.01 4.14 -4.07
N LYS A 53 9.13 4.58 -2.81
CA LYS A 53 9.03 6.01 -2.44
C LYS A 53 9.92 6.94 -3.27
N ASN A 54 11.12 6.48 -3.68
CA ASN A 54 12.06 7.28 -4.47
C ASN A 54 11.62 7.49 -5.92
N ASN A 55 10.72 6.65 -6.44
CA ASN A 55 10.27 6.67 -7.82
C ASN A 55 8.93 7.40 -7.99
N PHE A 56 8.36 7.96 -6.90
CA PHE A 56 6.99 8.49 -6.92
C PHE A 56 6.88 9.93 -7.44
N LEU A 57 7.91 10.76 -7.25
CA LEU A 57 7.89 12.19 -7.57
C LEU A 57 8.81 12.56 -8.75
N GLU A 58 9.32 11.55 -9.47
CA GLU A 58 10.06 11.76 -10.72
C GLU A 58 9.14 12.10 -11.90
#